data_AF-W7DQZ1-F1
#
_entry.id   AF-W7DQZ1-F1
#
_cell.length_a   1.000
_cell.length_b   1.000
_cell.length_c   1.000
_cell.angle_alpha   90.00
_cell.angle_beta   90.00
_cell.angle_gamma   90.00
#
_symmetry.space_group_name_H-M   'P 1'
#
loop_
_entity.id
_entity.type
_entity.pdbx_description
1 polymer ?
#
loop_
_entity_poly.entity_id
_entity_poly.type
_entity_poly.pdbx_seq_one_letter_code
_entity_poly.pdbx_strand_id
1 'polypeptide(L)' 'MNDKALALLGLANRAKKLTTGEELVLKAVRREKAKLVIIAEDISERTAKKNP' A
#
# COMPACT_ATOMS: atom_id res chain seq x y z
N MET A 1 0.01 9.03 10.70
CA MET A 1 1.40 8.61 10.40
C MET A 1 2.38 9.67 10.86
N ASN A 2 3.58 9.30 11.31
CA ASN A 2 4.63 10.26 11.69
C ASN A 2 5.57 10.54 10.49
N ASP A 3 6.25 11.69 10.49
CA ASP A 3 7.11 12.18 9.39
C ASP A 3 8.18 11.17 8.96
N LYS A 4 8.72 10.40 9.90
CA LYS A 4 9.70 9.34 9.62
C LYS A 4 9.14 8.27 8.68
N ALA A 5 7.88 7.88 8.86
CA ALA A 5 7.23 6.88 8.01
C ALA A 5 7.02 7.43 6.58
N LEU A 6 6.64 8.70 6.46
CA LEU A 6 6.49 9.37 5.18
C LEU A 6 7.84 9.50 4.45
N ALA A 7 8.92 9.83 5.16
CA ALA A 7 10.26 9.87 4.60
C ALA A 7 10.71 8.51 4.06
N LEU A 8 10.43 7.42 4.78
CA LEU A 8 10.72 6.06 4.34
C LEU A 8 9.93 5.66 3.09
N LEU A 9 8.65 6.02 3.00
CA LEU A 9 7.85 5.79 1.79
C LEU A 9 8.41 6.56 0.60
N GLY A 10 8.86 7.81 0.81
CA GLY A 10 9.54 8.58 -0.23
C GLY A 10 10.81 7.89 -0.76
N LEU A 11 11.61 7.30 0.13
CA LEU A 11 12.78 6.51 -0.26
C LEU A 11 12.40 5.24 -1.02
N ALA A 12 11.40 4.50 -0.54
CA ALA A 12 10.90 3.28 -1.20
C ALA A 12 10.35 3.56 -2.61
N ASN A 13 9.66 4.70 -2.78
CA ASN A 13 9.18 5.15 -4.08
C ASN A 13 10.33 5.43 -5.05
N ARG A 14 11.37 6.16 -4.60
CA ARG A 14 12.58 6.41 -5.41
C ARG A 14 13.31 5.11 -5.80
N ALA A 15 13.30 4.10 -4.92
CA ALA A 15 13.87 2.79 -5.19
C ALA A 15 12.98 1.88 -6.07
N LYS A 16 11.81 2.35 -6.53
CA LYS A 16 10.79 1.56 -7.27
C LYS A 16 10.31 0.33 -6.50
N LYS A 17 10.28 0.42 -5.17
CA LYS A 17 9.80 -0.66 -4.26
C LYS A 17 8.41 -0.39 -3.69
N LEU A 18 7.71 0.59 -4.24
CA LEU A 18 6.37 0.99 -3.80
C LEU A 18 5.36 0.69 -4.92
N THR A 19 4.24 0.08 -4.57
CA THR A 19 3.12 -0.22 -5.48
C THR A 19 1.88 0.45 -4.94
N THR A 20 1.17 1.22 -5.77
CA THR A 20 -0.03 1.98 -5.39
C THR A 20 -1.23 1.58 -6.25
N GLY A 21 -2.42 1.90 -5.77
CA GLY A 21 -3.68 1.61 -6.45
C GLY A 21 -4.28 0.25 -6.06
N GLU A 22 -5.60 0.22 -5.88
CA GLU A 22 -6.34 -0.93 -5.36
C GLU A 22 -6.03 -2.22 -6.14
N GLU A 23 -6.14 -2.19 -7.47
CA GLU A 23 -5.96 -3.38 -8.31
C GLU A 23 -4.53 -3.93 -8.27
N LEU A 24 -3.52 -3.04 -8.30
CA LEU A 24 -2.12 -3.44 -8.29
C LEU A 24 -1.70 -4.00 -6.93
N VAL A 25 -2.20 -3.40 -5.85
CA VAL A 25 -1.96 -3.88 -4.48
C VAL A 25 -2.62 -5.24 -4.27
N LEU A 26 -3.89 -5.41 -4.65
CA LEU A 26 -4.58 -6.70 -4.57
C LEU A 26 -3.86 -7.79 -5.35
N LYS A 27 -3.36 -7.47 -6.55
CA LYS A 27 -2.57 -8.41 -7.34
C LYS A 27 -1.24 -8.76 -6.67
N ALA A 28 -0.61 -7.83 -5.98
CA ALA A 28 0.62 -8.08 -5.23
C ALA A 28 0.38 -8.94 -3.99
N VAL A 29 -0.71 -8.71 -3.26
CA VAL A 29 -1.16 -9.53 -2.12
C VAL A 29 -1.44 -10.96 -2.56
N ARG A 30 -2.28 -11.15 -3.58
CA ARG A 30 -2.64 -12.48 -4.12
C ARG A 30 -1.45 -13.27 -4.66
N ARG A 31 -0.35 -12.58 -5.00
CA ARG A 31 0.90 -13.18 -5.49
C ARG A 31 1.96 -13.29 -4.39
N GLU A 32 1.61 -13.02 -3.13
CA GLU A 32 2.49 -13.03 -1.97
C GLU A 32 3.75 -12.14 -2.13
N LYS A 33 3.63 -11.08 -2.95
CA LYS A 33 4.71 -10.10 -3.18
C LYS A 33 4.62 -8.90 -2.24
N ALA A 34 3.42 -8.61 -1.74
CA ALA A 34 3.21 -7.53 -0.78
C ALA A 34 3.75 -7.95 0.59
N LYS A 35 4.64 -7.13 1.17
CA LYS A 35 5.20 -7.35 2.51
C LYS A 35 4.54 -6.50 3.59
N LEU A 36 3.97 -5.37 3.18
CA LEU A 36 3.25 -4.42 4.03
C LEU A 36 2.24 -3.71 3.14
N VAL A 37 0.99 -3.64 3.60
CA VAL A 37 -0.08 -2.88 2.94
C VAL A 37 -0.46 -1.72 3.86
N ILE A 38 -0.49 -0.52 3.30
CA ILE A 38 -0.91 0.70 4.01
C ILE A 38 -2.22 1.13 3.37
N ILE A 39 -3.24 1.31 4.21
CA ILE A 39 -4.58 1.73 3.82
C ILE A 39 -4.84 3.08 4.47
N ALA A 40 -5.39 4.02 3.69
CA ALA A 40 -5.79 5.31 4.22
C ALA A 40 -7.06 5.17 5.08
N GLU A 41 -7.22 6.02 6.09
CA GLU A 41 -8.38 5.94 7.00
C GLU A 41 -9.68 6.37 6.31
N ASP A 42 -9.60 7.16 5.25
CA ASP A 42 -10.71 7.74 4.49
C ASP A 42 -11.15 6.89 3.28
N ILE A 43 -10.83 5.59 3.27
CA ILE A 43 -11.24 4.70 2.18
C ILE A 43 -12.74 4.35 2.22
N SER A 44 -13.31 4.10 1.03
CA SER A 44 -14.67 3.57 0.93
C SER A 44 -14.78 2.14 1.49
N GLU A 45 -15.96 1.77 2.01
CA GLU A 45 -16.20 0.39 2.48
C GLU A 45 -15.95 -0.69 1.42
N ARG A 46 -16.19 -0.36 0.15
CA ARG A 46 -15.95 -1.28 -0.98
C ARG A 46 -14.46 -1.63 -1.10
N THR A 47 -13.58 -0.66 -0.90
CA THR A 47 -12.13 -0.83 -0.90
C THR A 47 -11.66 -1.53 0.38
N ALA A 48 -12.32 -1.28 1.52
CA ALA A 48 -11.97 -1.88 2.82
C ALA A 48 -12.30 -3.39 2.90
N LYS A 49 -13.46 -3.78 2.38
CA LYS A 49 -13.96 -5.18 2.42
C LYS A 49 -13.22 -6.11 1.45
N LYS A 50 -12.48 -5.55 0.49
CA LYS A 50 -11.77 -6.32 -0.53
C LYS A 50 -10.45 -6.79 0.09
N ASN A 51 -10.53 -7.86 0.88
CA ASN A 51 -9.47 -8.49 1.70
C ASN A 51 -8.03 -8.05 1.34
N PRO A 52 -7.31 -7.39 2.26
CA PRO A 52 -5.89 -7.10 2.09
C PRO A 52 -5.02 -8.35 2.22
#